data_AF-A0A7C2KTM6-F1
#
_entry.id   AF-A0A7C2KTM6-F1
#
_cell.length_a   1.000
_cell.length_b   1.000
_cell.length_c   1.000
_cell.angle_alpha   90.00
_cell.angle_beta   90.00
_cell.angle_gamma   90.00
#
_symmetry.space_group_name_H-M   'P 1'
#
loop_
_entity.id
_entity.type
_entity.pdbx_description
1 polymer ?
#
loop_
_entity_poly.entity_id
_entity_poly.type
_entity_poly.pdbx_seq_one_letter_code
_entity_poly.pdbx_strand_id
1 'polypeptide(L)'
;MLLDIDALPLVEMEFMNEVHQEEAHCINALFEALLTYESEPTQENALKMDTLFEAWYTHTLSHFEGEEAKMRESGFPPYAMHKAEHDRVLGEIRALL
;
A
#
# COMPACT_ATOMS: atom_id res chain seq x y z
N MET A 1 -1.66 13.36 1.00
CA MET A 1 -1.99 13.60 2.41
C MET A 1 -0.99 12.80 3.22
N LEU A 2 -0.38 13.41 4.23
CA LEU A 2 0.50 12.69 5.14
C LEU A 2 -0.35 11.89 6.13
N LEU A 3 -0.10 10.60 6.25
CA LEU A 3 -0.76 9.69 7.17
C LEU A 3 -0.10 9.78 8.55
N ASP A 4 -0.94 9.85 9.60
CA ASP A 4 -0.51 9.66 10.98
C ASP A 4 -0.47 8.16 11.29
N ILE A 5 0.74 7.61 11.41
CA ILE A 5 1.00 6.18 11.55
C ILE A 5 0.50 5.66 12.89
N ASP A 6 0.54 6.50 13.92
CA ASP A 6 0.07 6.13 15.27
C ASP A 6 -1.47 6.14 15.36
N ALA A 7 -2.16 6.71 14.36
CA ALA A 7 -3.61 6.77 14.28
C ALA A 7 -4.24 5.67 13.40
N LEU A 8 -3.42 4.75 12.85
CA LEU A 8 -3.93 3.65 12.04
C LEU A 8 -4.80 2.71 12.88
N PRO A 9 -5.94 2.24 12.34
CA PRO A 9 -6.78 1.27 13.03
C PRO A 9 -6.01 -0.04 13.17
N LEU A 10 -5.96 -0.56 14.40
CA LEU A 10 -5.32 -1.85 14.67
C LEU A 10 -6.28 -3.01 14.43
N VAL A 11 -5.71 -4.12 13.96
CA VAL A 11 -6.36 -5.42 13.87
C VAL A 11 -5.73 -6.41 14.86
N GLU A 12 -6.40 -7.53 15.09
CA GLU A 12 -6.01 -8.51 16.12
C GLU A 12 -4.63 -9.15 15.86
N MET A 13 -4.21 -9.23 14.59
CA MET A 13 -2.95 -9.88 14.22
C MET A 13 -1.81 -8.86 14.17
N GLU A 14 -0.86 -8.95 15.10
CA GLU A 14 0.24 -7.98 15.21
C GLU A 14 1.01 -7.77 13.91
N PHE A 15 1.32 -8.85 13.18
CA PHE A 15 2.04 -8.74 11.91
C PHE A 15 1.28 -7.93 10.84
N MET A 16 -0.06 -7.88 10.89
CA MET A 16 -0.85 -7.05 9.98
C MET A 16 -0.70 -5.58 10.33
N ASN A 17 -0.64 -5.24 11.63
CA ASN A 17 -0.39 -3.87 12.08
C ASN A 17 0.99 -3.38 11.65
N GLU A 18 2.01 -4.24 11.74
CA GLU A 18 3.36 -3.94 11.25
C GLU A 18 3.34 -3.62 9.74
N VAL A 19 2.69 -4.47 8.93
CA VAL A 19 2.61 -4.26 7.48
C VAL A 19 1.77 -3.01 7.12
N HIS A 20 0.70 -2.70 7.84
CA HIS A 20 -0.06 -1.46 7.63
C HIS A 20 0.77 -0.21 7.95
N GLN A 21 1.62 -0.25 8.98
CA GLN A 21 2.56 0.84 9.29
C GLN A 21 3.60 1.00 8.18
N GLU A 22 4.17 -0.10 7.68
CA GLU A 22 5.08 -0.07 6.53
C GLU A 22 4.42 0.53 5.28
N GLU A 23 3.18 0.16 4.98
CA GLU A 23 2.43 0.72 3.85
C GLU A 23 2.23 2.24 4.02
N ALA A 24 1.88 2.69 5.23
CA ALA A 24 1.74 4.11 5.52
C ALA A 24 3.07 4.88 5.33
N HIS A 25 4.21 4.27 5.66
CA HIS A 25 5.52 4.83 5.34
C HIS A 25 5.75 4.95 3.83
N CYS A 26 5.39 3.94 3.03
CA CYS A 26 5.47 3.99 1.56
C CYS A 26 4.63 5.14 0.99
N ILE A 27 3.37 5.28 1.44
CA ILE A 27 2.46 6.34 0.99
C ILE A 27 3.00 7.72 1.37
N ASN A 28 3.51 7.88 2.58
CA ASN A 28 4.12 9.14 3.03
C ASN A 28 5.36 9.49 2.19
N ALA A 29 6.23 8.53 1.89
CA ALA A 29 7.40 8.75 1.05
C ALA A 29 7.02 9.17 -0.39
N LEU A 30 6.01 8.52 -0.97
CA LEU A 30 5.48 8.87 -2.28
C LEU A 30 4.90 10.29 -2.29
N PHE A 31 4.16 10.66 -1.24
CA PHE A 31 3.59 12.00 -1.10
C PHE A 31 4.68 13.09 -1.03
N GLU A 32 5.74 12.88 -0.25
CA GLU A 32 6.87 13.81 -0.19
C GLU A 32 7.62 13.91 -1.53
N ALA A 33 7.76 12.80 -2.25
CA ALA A 33 8.34 12.79 -3.60
C ALA A 33 7.49 13.59 -4.60
N LEU A 34 6.16 13.48 -4.51
CA LEU A 34 5.24 14.29 -5.32
C LEU A 34 5.42 15.79 -5.04
N LEU A 35 5.46 16.20 -3.77
CA LEU A 35 5.70 17.61 -3.39
C LEU A 35 7.06 18.12 -3.90
N THR A 36 8.08 17.26 -3.84
CA THR A 36 9.41 17.57 -4.37
C THR A 36 9.36 17.77 -5.89
N TYR A 37 8.67 16.89 -6.63
CA TYR A 37 8.51 17.04 -8.07
C TYR A 37 7.70 18.28 -8.46
N GLU A 38 6.62 18.60 -7.74
CA GLU A 38 5.81 19.79 -7.99
C GLU A 38 6.62 21.09 -7.84
N SER A 39 7.52 21.13 -6.86
CA SER A 39 8.41 22.28 -6.63
C SER A 39 9.62 22.29 -7.58
N GLU A 40 10.14 21.12 -7.94
CA GLU A 40 11.33 20.94 -8.78
C GLU A 40 11.09 19.82 -9.82
N PRO A 41 10.49 20.12 -10.98
CA PRO A 41 10.07 19.11 -11.96
C PRO A 41 11.23 18.63 -12.83
N THR A 42 12.20 17.98 -12.20
CA THR A 42 13.36 17.36 -12.87
C THR A 42 13.07 15.92 -13.27
N GLN A 43 13.83 15.40 -14.24
CA GLN A 43 13.74 13.99 -14.63
C GLN A 43 14.13 13.04 -13.47
N GLU A 44 15.07 13.45 -12.63
CA GLU A 44 15.47 12.69 -11.44
C GLU A 44 14.32 12.58 -10.43
N ASN A 45 13.63 13.69 -10.16
CA ASN A 45 12.49 13.69 -9.24
C ASN A 45 11.29 12.90 -9.79
N ALA A 46 11.05 12.94 -11.11
CA ALA A 46 10.05 12.09 -11.76
C ALA A 46 10.39 10.59 -11.58
N LEU A 47 11.63 10.19 -11.90
CA LEU A 47 12.06 8.80 -11.76
C LEU A 47 11.99 8.29 -10.31
N LYS A 48 12.30 9.17 -9.35
CA LYS A 48 12.16 8.85 -7.92
C LYS A 48 10.71 8.57 -7.55
N MET A 49 9.78 9.39 -8.04
CA MET A 49 8.34 9.18 -7.83
C MET A 49 7.87 7.86 -8.43
N ASP A 50 8.25 7.55 -9.67
CA ASP A 50 7.92 6.29 -10.33
C ASP A 50 8.45 5.08 -9.54
N THR A 51 9.70 5.16 -9.08
CA THR A 51 10.33 4.10 -8.26
C THR A 51 9.58 3.87 -6.95
N LEU A 52 9.16 4.94 -6.27
CA LEU A 52 8.40 4.84 -5.02
C LEU A 52 6.99 4.31 -5.26
N PHE A 53 6.38 4.68 -6.38
CA PHE A 53 5.06 4.19 -6.77
C PHE A 53 5.08 2.67 -7.06
N GLU A 54 6.08 2.19 -7.80
CA GLU A 54 6.30 0.75 -8.04
C GLU A 54 6.59 -0.02 -6.74
N ALA A 55 7.36 0.58 -5.83
CA ALA A 55 7.66 0.00 -4.53
C ALA A 55 6.41 -0.13 -3.65
N TRP A 56 5.56 0.92 -3.61
CA TRP A 56 4.28 0.88 -2.91
C TRP A 56 3.36 -0.18 -3.51
N TYR A 57 3.16 -0.22 -4.83
CA TYR A 57 2.34 -1.25 -5.47
C TYR A 57 2.80 -2.67 -5.15
N THR A 58 4.12 -2.90 -5.18
CA THR A 58 4.72 -4.20 -4.86
C THR A 58 4.48 -4.59 -3.39
N HIS A 59 4.59 -3.62 -2.48
CA HIS A 59 4.30 -3.81 -1.06
C HIS A 59 2.83 -4.16 -0.83
N THR A 60 1.89 -3.38 -1.38
CA THR A 60 0.44 -3.62 -1.27
C THR A 60 0.06 -5.00 -1.84
N LEU A 61 0.65 -5.41 -2.97
CA LEU A 61 0.41 -6.74 -3.53
C LEU A 61 0.84 -7.84 -2.56
N SER A 62 2.07 -7.76 -2.02
CA SER A 62 2.59 -8.74 -1.05
C SER A 62 1.79 -8.76 0.25
N HIS A 63 1.35 -7.59 0.73
CA HIS A 63 0.49 -7.45 1.89
C HIS A 63 -0.82 -8.21 1.68
N PHE A 64 -1.53 -7.95 0.58
CA PHE A 64 -2.79 -8.62 0.27
C PHE A 64 -2.62 -10.13 0.09
N GLU A 65 -1.56 -10.59 -0.58
CA GLU A 65 -1.27 -12.03 -0.72
C GLU A 65 -1.08 -12.71 0.65
N GLY A 66 -0.41 -12.03 1.58
CA GLY A 66 -0.21 -12.49 2.96
C GLY A 66 -1.52 -12.61 3.74
N GLU A 67 -2.38 -11.59 3.68
CA GLU A 67 -3.70 -11.63 4.33
C GLU A 67 -4.59 -12.71 3.71
N GLU A 68 -4.62 -12.81 2.37
CA GLU A 68 -5.41 -13.81 1.65
C GLU A 68 -4.99 -15.25 2.00
N ALA A 69 -3.69 -15.50 2.21
CA ALA A 69 -3.21 -16.78 2.70
C ALA A 69 -3.77 -17.08 4.10
N LYS A 70 -3.70 -16.12 5.02
CA LYS A 70 -4.20 -16.28 6.40
C LYS A 70 -5.72 -16.41 6.48
N MET A 71 -6.46 -15.67 5.67
CA MET A 71 -7.91 -15.79 5.57
C MET A 71 -8.32 -17.19 5.09
N ARG A 72 -7.61 -17.76 4.12
CA ARG A 72 -7.85 -19.14 3.66
C ARG A 72 -7.48 -20.18 4.72
N GLU A 73 -6.33 -20.05 5.37
CA GLU A 73 -5.87 -20.95 6.43
C GLU A 73 -6.85 -21.01 7.61
N SER A 74 -7.44 -19.87 7.98
CA SER A 74 -8.36 -19.74 9.11
C SER A 74 -9.83 -20.01 8.76
N GLY A 75 -10.17 -20.18 7.49
CA GLY A 75 -11.56 -20.33 7.05
C GLY A 75 -12.38 -19.06 7.25
N PHE A 76 -11.77 -17.89 7.09
CA PHE A 76 -12.41 -16.59 7.30
C PHE A 76 -13.67 -16.44 6.43
N PRO A 77 -14.88 -16.37 7.03
CA PRO A 77 -16.13 -16.49 6.27
C PRO A 77 -16.31 -15.48 5.13
N PRO A 78 -15.92 -14.19 5.26
CA PRO A 78 -16.08 -13.23 4.17
C PRO A 78 -14.86 -13.13 3.24
N TYR A 79 -14.00 -14.15 3.16
CA TYR A 79 -12.80 -14.16 2.30
C TYR A 79 -13.06 -13.70 0.86
N ALA A 80 -14.12 -14.21 0.21
CA ALA A 80 -14.39 -13.88 -1.19
C ALA A 80 -14.72 -12.39 -1.40
N MET A 81 -15.41 -11.77 -0.44
CA MET A 81 -15.73 -10.33 -0.48
C MET A 81 -14.47 -9.51 -0.22
N HIS A 82 -13.66 -9.91 0.76
CA HIS A 82 -12.42 -9.23 1.10
C HIS A 82 -11.44 -9.24 -0.08
N LYS A 83 -11.22 -10.42 -0.68
CA LYS A 83 -10.36 -10.57 -1.86
C LYS A 83 -10.85 -9.74 -3.06
N ALA A 84 -12.16 -9.64 -3.29
CA ALA A 84 -12.68 -8.83 -4.38
C ALA A 84 -12.31 -7.35 -4.22
N GLU A 85 -12.20 -6.85 -2.99
CA GLU A 85 -11.76 -5.49 -2.72
C GLU A 85 -10.25 -5.33 -2.95
N HIS A 86 -9.43 -6.30 -2.55
CA HIS A 86 -8.00 -6.34 -2.88
C HIS A 86 -7.77 -6.30 -4.40
N ASP A 87 -8.48 -7.16 -5.15
CA ASP A 87 -8.36 -7.24 -6.60
C ASP A 87 -8.79 -5.92 -7.28
N ARG A 88 -9.84 -5.28 -6.76
CA ARG A 88 -10.31 -3.97 -7.25
C ARG A 88 -9.24 -2.90 -7.04
N VAL A 89 -8.73 -2.76 -5.83
CA VAL A 89 -7.73 -1.73 -5.47
C VAL A 89 -6.42 -1.95 -6.24
N LEU A 90 -5.90 -3.18 -6.30
CA LEU A 90 -4.71 -3.49 -7.10
C LEU A 90 -4.91 -3.17 -8.58
N GLY A 91 -6.11 -3.44 -9.12
CA GLY A 91 -6.47 -3.08 -10.49
C GLY A 91 -6.42 -1.57 -10.73
N GLU A 92 -6.90 -0.77 -9.78
CA GLU A 92 -6.87 0.69 -9.84
C GLU A 92 -5.45 1.24 -9.75
N ILE A 93 -4.62 0.74 -8.84
CA ILE A 93 -3.22 1.15 -8.72
C ILE A 93 -2.46 0.80 -9.99
N ARG A 94 -2.64 -0.42 -10.51
CA ARG A 94 -1.97 -0.90 -11.71
C ARG A 94 -2.34 -0.11 -12.97
N ALA A 95 -3.53 0.48 -13.03
CA ALA A 95 -3.93 1.31 -14.16
C ALA A 95 -3.21 2.68 -14.21
N LEU A 96 -2.50 3.04 -13.13
CA LEU A 96 -1.70 4.27 -13.01
C LEU A 96 -0.19 4.03 -13.23
N LEU A 97 0.24 2.76 -13.35
CA LEU A 97 1.59 2.37 -13.78
C LEU A 97 1.75 2.51 -15.30
#